data_AF-A0A850I8W0-F1
#
_entry.id   AF-A0A850I8W0-F1
#
_cell.length_a   1.000
_cell.length_b   1.000
_cell.length_c   1.000
_cell.angle_alpha   90.00
_cell.angle_beta   90.00
_cell.angle_gamma   90.00
#
_symmetry.space_group_name_H-M   'P 1'
#
loop_
_entity.id
_entity.type
_entity.pdbx_description
1 polymer ?
#
loop_
_entity_poly.entity_id
_entity_poly.type
_entity_poly.pdbx_seq_one_letter_code
_entity_poly.pdbx_strand_id
1 'polypeptide(L)'
;MHLNQIMLPLLSVIGDPGLRAELRNAAHKAQASIVAERGLLMEAQVLEILAELMITTDRPIVPVADVTMGLIERYGAEYERSITNRWIGSILRKKLNLQTYKSHGVYVVPMNERQKVELLCGRYGVNIITDVPAAKGDVGTTGTL
;
A
#
# COMPACT_ATOMS: atom_id res chain seq x y z
N MET A 1 -24.66 -10.71 -2.72
CA MET A 1 -25.23 -11.31 -3.95
C MET A 1 -24.99 -10.29 -5.06
N HIS A 2 -24.31 -10.55 -6.17
CA HIS A 2 -24.77 -11.31 -7.33
C HIS A 2 -23.58 -11.65 -8.27
N LEU A 3 -23.07 -12.89 -8.23
CA LEU A 3 -22.26 -13.47 -9.32
C LEU A 3 -22.62 -14.93 -9.57
N ASN A 4 -23.06 -15.63 -8.51
CA ASN A 4 -23.58 -17.01 -8.61
C ASN A 4 -24.86 -17.16 -9.44
N GLN A 5 -25.60 -16.09 -9.76
CA GLN A 5 -26.89 -16.18 -10.47
C GLN A 5 -26.79 -16.14 -11.99
N ILE A 6 -25.62 -15.87 -12.57
CA ILE A 6 -25.42 -15.89 -14.03
C ILE A 6 -24.78 -17.23 -14.47
N MET A 7 -24.18 -18.00 -13.54
CA MET A 7 -23.51 -19.26 -13.87
C MET A 7 -24.47 -20.43 -14.15
N LEU A 8 -25.65 -20.48 -13.52
CA LEU A 8 -26.61 -21.58 -13.69
C LEU A 8 -27.13 -21.78 -15.14
N PRO A 9 -27.53 -20.73 -15.88
CA PRO A 9 -27.98 -20.93 -17.26
C PRO A 9 -26.85 -21.30 -18.24
N LEU A 10 -25.60 -20.86 -18.00
CA LEU A 10 -24.45 -21.22 -18.84
C LEU A 10 -23.94 -22.66 -18.62
N LEU A 11 -24.14 -23.20 -17.41
CA LEU A 11 -23.78 -24.59 -17.09
C LEU A 11 -24.75 -25.62 -17.70
N SER A 12 -25.96 -25.19 -18.09
CA SER A 12 -27.00 -26.03 -18.69
C SER A 12 -26.79 -26.32 -20.19
N VAL A 13 -25.91 -25.59 -20.88
CA VAL A 13 -25.76 -25.67 -22.34
C VAL A 13 -24.51 -26.46 -22.77
N ILE A 14 -23.58 -26.72 -21.85
CA ILE A 14 -22.30 -27.37 -22.17
C ILE A 14 -22.23 -28.74 -21.49
N GLY A 15 -22.38 -29.79 -22.31
CA GLY A 15 -22.31 -31.19 -21.89
C GLY A 15 -20.90 -31.72 -21.64
N ASP A 16 -19.85 -30.90 -21.83
CA ASP A 16 -18.46 -31.35 -21.75
C ASP A 16 -17.80 -31.03 -20.38
N PRO A 17 -17.44 -32.04 -19.57
CA PRO A 17 -16.74 -31.85 -18.30
C PRO A 17 -15.33 -31.26 -18.43
N GLY A 18 -14.65 -31.39 -19.58
CA GLY A 18 -13.31 -30.82 -19.81
C GLY A 18 -13.34 -29.29 -19.90
N LEU A 19 -14.32 -28.75 -20.62
CA LEU A 19 -14.48 -27.30 -20.82
C LEU A 19 -14.83 -26.56 -19.50
N ARG A 20 -15.54 -27.24 -18.59
CA ARG A 20 -15.84 -26.70 -17.24
C ARG A 20 -14.58 -26.56 -16.39
N ALA A 21 -13.62 -27.47 -16.50
CA ALA A 21 -12.36 -27.40 -15.76
C ALA A 21 -11.46 -26.28 -16.28
N GLU A 22 -11.39 -26.09 -17.61
CA GLU A 22 -10.64 -25.00 -18.23
C GLU A 22 -11.22 -23.63 -17.86
N LEU A 23 -12.55 -23.47 -17.91
CA LEU A 23 -13.20 -22.22 -17.53
C LEU A 23 -13.01 -21.90 -16.04
N ARG A 24 -13.07 -22.90 -15.16
CA ARG A 24 -12.81 -22.74 -13.73
C ARG A 24 -11.37 -22.30 -13.47
N ASN A 25 -10.41 -22.89 -14.19
CA ASN A 25 -9.00 -22.51 -14.09
C ASN A 25 -8.74 -21.10 -14.63
N ALA A 26 -9.38 -20.70 -15.72
CA ALA A 26 -9.30 -19.34 -16.26
C ALA A 26 -9.86 -18.30 -15.27
N ALA A 27 -11.03 -18.58 -14.67
CA ALA A 27 -11.63 -17.73 -13.64
C ALA A 27 -10.74 -17.60 -12.38
N HIS A 28 -10.13 -18.70 -11.92
CA HIS A 28 -9.20 -18.65 -10.80
C HIS A 28 -7.92 -17.87 -11.12
N LYS A 29 -7.37 -18.00 -12.33
CA LYS A 29 -6.18 -17.24 -12.77
C LYS A 29 -6.47 -15.74 -12.88
N ALA A 30 -7.61 -15.37 -13.47
CA ALA A 30 -8.04 -13.97 -13.56
C ALA A 30 -8.30 -13.37 -12.16
N GLN A 31 -8.90 -14.13 -11.25
CA GLN A 31 -9.08 -13.68 -9.86
C GLN A 31 -7.73 -13.50 -9.14
N ALA A 32 -6.77 -14.39 -9.36
CA ALA A 32 -5.44 -14.30 -8.75
C ALA A 32 -4.64 -13.10 -9.28
N SER A 33 -4.73 -12.77 -10.57
CA SER A 33 -4.07 -11.58 -11.13
C SER A 33 -4.67 -10.29 -10.58
N ILE A 34 -6.00 -10.20 -10.46
CA ILE A 34 -6.69 -9.05 -9.85
C ILE A 34 -6.30 -8.89 -8.37
N VAL A 35 -6.16 -10.00 -7.63
CA VAL A 35 -5.75 -9.97 -6.22
C VAL A 35 -4.28 -9.56 -6.06
N ALA A 36 -3.40 -10.00 -6.97
CA ALA A 36 -1.99 -9.60 -6.96
C ALA A 36 -1.83 -8.10 -7.27
N GLU A 37 -2.57 -7.59 -8.25
CA GLU A 37 -2.56 -6.18 -8.66
C GLU A 37 -3.15 -5.28 -7.57
N ARG A 38 -4.25 -5.70 -6.92
CA ARG A 38 -4.77 -5.02 -5.72
C ARG A 38 -3.83 -5.09 -4.52
N GLY A 39 -3.07 -6.18 -4.39
CA GLY A 39 -2.02 -6.32 -3.38
C GLY A 39 -0.97 -5.23 -3.54
N LEU A 40 -0.40 -5.10 -4.74
CA LEU A 40 0.58 -4.07 -5.06
C LEU A 40 0.03 -2.66 -4.84
N LEU A 41 -1.24 -2.42 -5.18
CA LEU A 41 -1.92 -1.14 -4.97
C LEU A 41 -2.00 -0.76 -3.47
N MET A 42 -2.43 -1.67 -2.60
CA MET A 42 -2.56 -1.35 -1.17
C MET A 42 -1.20 -1.13 -0.49
N GLU A 43 -0.15 -1.82 -0.91
CA GLU A 43 1.21 -1.62 -0.40
C GLU A 43 1.76 -0.26 -0.80
N ALA A 44 1.49 0.17 -2.05
CA ALA A 44 1.81 1.51 -2.53
C ALA A 44 1.08 2.59 -1.73
N GLN A 45 -0.23 2.44 -1.51
CA GLN A 45 -1.02 3.40 -0.71
C GLN A 45 -0.49 3.51 0.72
N VAL A 46 -0.15 2.39 1.39
CA VAL A 46 0.45 2.43 2.73
C VAL A 46 1.80 3.15 2.75
N LEU A 47 2.63 2.91 1.73
CA LEU A 47 3.93 3.59 1.58
C LEU A 47 3.77 5.10 1.37
N GLU A 48 2.79 5.53 0.58
CA GLU A 48 2.49 6.95 0.34
C GLU A 48 2.19 7.67 1.66
N ILE A 49 1.22 7.16 2.43
CA ILE A 49 0.85 7.76 3.73
C ILE A 49 2.05 7.78 4.68
N LEU A 50 2.78 6.65 4.78
CA LEU A 50 3.90 6.55 5.71
C LEU A 50 5.03 7.51 5.35
N ALA A 51 5.38 7.61 4.07
CA ALA A 51 6.43 8.51 3.60
C ALA A 51 6.07 9.98 3.87
N GLU A 52 4.83 10.37 3.59
CA GLU A 52 4.34 11.72 3.89
C GLU A 52 4.41 12.03 5.39
N LEU A 53 3.96 11.10 6.25
CA LEU A 53 4.07 11.26 7.70
C LEU A 53 5.52 11.38 8.17
N MET A 54 6.44 10.62 7.57
CA MET A 54 7.88 10.69 7.88
C MET A 54 8.55 11.98 7.39
N ILE A 55 7.97 12.68 6.42
CA ILE A 55 8.48 13.96 5.91
C ILE A 55 7.91 15.13 6.72
N THR A 56 6.63 15.04 7.09
CA THR A 56 5.89 16.12 7.74
C THR A 56 6.05 16.17 9.26
N THR A 57 6.48 15.07 9.89
CA THR A 57 6.65 15.01 11.35
C THR A 57 8.10 15.17 11.78
N ASP A 58 8.34 15.97 12.82
CA ASP A 58 9.65 16.05 13.51
C ASP A 58 9.83 14.95 14.57
N ARG A 59 8.84 14.07 14.74
CA ARG A 59 8.89 12.98 15.73
C ARG A 59 9.86 11.89 15.26
N PRO A 60 10.60 11.23 16.19
CA PRO A 60 11.50 10.14 15.84
C PRO A 60 10.77 8.83 15.44
N ILE A 61 9.43 8.83 15.49
CA ILE A 61 8.58 7.67 15.26
C ILE A 61 7.26 8.11 14.61
N VAL A 62 6.69 7.23 13.77
CA VAL A 62 5.34 7.35 13.21
C VAL A 62 4.44 6.28 13.82
N PRO A 63 3.38 6.64 14.55
CA PRO A 63 2.38 5.69 15.03
C PRO A 63 1.69 4.95 13.88
N VAL A 64 1.49 3.64 14.02
CA VAL A 64 0.71 2.85 13.04
C VAL A 64 -0.74 3.35 12.95
N ALA A 65 -1.27 3.93 14.03
CA ALA A 65 -2.59 4.56 14.04
C ALA A 65 -2.67 5.74 13.07
N ASP A 66 -1.62 6.57 12.98
CA ASP A 66 -1.58 7.73 12.10
C ASP A 66 -1.61 7.27 10.62
N VAL A 67 -0.84 6.23 10.29
CA VAL A 67 -0.88 5.60 8.95
C VAL A 67 -2.26 5.04 8.64
N THR A 68 -2.89 4.38 9.63
CA THR A 68 -4.22 3.79 9.48
C THR A 68 -5.26 4.88 9.22
N MET A 69 -5.20 5.97 9.95
CA MET A 69 -6.10 7.12 9.79
C MET A 69 -5.93 7.77 8.41
N GLY A 70 -4.70 8.03 7.97
CA GLY A 70 -4.45 8.58 6.64
C GLY A 70 -4.95 7.68 5.51
N LEU A 71 -4.85 6.35 5.68
CA LEU A 71 -5.39 5.40 4.69
C LEU A 71 -6.93 5.40 4.67
N ILE A 72 -7.57 5.48 5.85
CA ILE A 72 -9.03 5.58 5.95
C ILE A 72 -9.53 6.87 5.27
N GLU A 73 -8.86 7.98 5.54
CA GLU A 73 -9.24 9.29 5.02
C GLU A 73 -9.14 9.36 3.50
N ARG A 74 -8.05 8.86 2.90
CA ARG A 74 -7.84 8.91 1.45
C ARG A 74 -8.53 7.79 0.67
N TYR A 75 -8.51 6.57 1.19
CA TYR A 75 -8.89 5.38 0.42
C TYR A 75 -9.98 4.54 1.08
N GLY A 76 -10.52 4.95 2.24
CA GLY A 76 -11.46 4.13 3.00
C GLY A 76 -12.68 3.65 2.20
N ALA A 77 -13.15 4.45 1.23
CA ALA A 77 -14.26 4.09 0.34
C ALA A 77 -13.93 2.97 -0.66
N GLU A 78 -12.66 2.74 -0.95
CA GLU A 78 -12.19 1.70 -1.88
C GLU A 78 -12.16 0.29 -1.24
N TYR A 79 -12.25 0.23 0.10
CA TYR A 79 -12.15 -1.01 0.85
C TYR A 79 -13.53 -1.48 1.36
N GLU A 80 -13.91 -2.70 1.00
CA GLU A 80 -15.14 -3.33 1.52
C GLU A 80 -15.06 -3.65 3.03
N ARG A 81 -13.85 -3.81 3.56
CA ARG A 81 -13.61 -4.13 4.97
C ARG A 81 -12.98 -2.95 5.68
N SER A 82 -13.37 -2.77 6.94
CA SER A 82 -12.79 -1.75 7.80
C SER A 82 -11.26 -1.89 7.90
N ILE A 83 -10.57 -0.80 7.61
CA ILE A 83 -9.12 -0.69 7.77
C ILE A 83 -8.80 -0.62 9.27
N THR A 84 -7.83 -1.40 9.74
CA THR A 84 -7.48 -1.48 11.18
C THR A 84 -5.98 -1.41 11.41
N ASN A 85 -5.57 -0.89 12.59
CA ASN A 85 -4.16 -0.84 13.01
C ASN A 85 -3.47 -2.21 12.93
N ARG A 86 -4.20 -3.29 13.24
CA ARG A 86 -3.69 -4.66 13.17
C ARG A 86 -3.36 -5.05 11.72
N TRP A 87 -4.25 -4.72 10.80
CA TRP A 87 -4.09 -5.03 9.39
C TRP A 87 -2.96 -4.22 8.77
N ILE A 88 -2.92 -2.90 9.01
CA ILE A 88 -1.81 -2.03 8.57
C ILE A 88 -0.48 -2.50 9.14
N GLY A 89 -0.41 -2.80 10.44
CA GLY A 89 0.79 -3.37 11.05
C GLY A 89 1.24 -4.70 10.41
N SER A 90 0.30 -5.50 9.91
CA SER A 90 0.63 -6.72 9.16
C SER A 90 1.18 -6.41 7.78
N ILE A 91 0.67 -5.39 7.08
CA ILE A 91 1.20 -4.97 5.77
C ILE A 91 2.63 -4.46 5.94
N LEU A 92 2.84 -3.54 6.90
CA LEU A 92 4.17 -2.98 7.21
C LEU A 92 5.20 -4.09 7.46
N ARG A 93 4.90 -5.05 8.34
CA ARG A 93 5.86 -6.10 8.71
C ARG A 93 5.98 -7.24 7.69
N LYS A 94 4.86 -7.75 7.17
CA LYS A 94 4.89 -9.00 6.38
C LYS A 94 5.04 -8.76 4.89
N LYS A 95 4.65 -7.59 4.39
CA LYS A 95 4.66 -7.28 2.96
C LYS A 95 5.73 -6.28 2.58
N LEU A 96 5.81 -5.18 3.33
CA LEU A 96 6.82 -4.15 3.12
C LEU A 96 8.13 -4.44 3.87
N ASN A 97 8.13 -5.46 4.76
CA ASN A 97 9.27 -5.87 5.56
C ASN A 97 9.86 -4.71 6.40
N LEU A 98 9.03 -3.76 6.83
CA LEU A 98 9.43 -2.62 7.65
C LEU A 98 9.47 -3.00 9.12
N GLN A 99 10.45 -2.48 9.84
CA GLN A 99 10.54 -2.66 11.28
C GLN A 99 9.46 -1.86 12.01
N THR A 100 8.83 -2.48 12.99
CA THR A 100 7.87 -1.81 13.89
C THR A 100 8.10 -2.32 15.30
N TYR A 101 7.96 -1.46 16.30
CA TYR A 101 8.04 -1.88 17.70
C TYR A 101 6.94 -1.24 18.53
N LYS A 102 6.74 -1.75 19.75
CA LYS A 102 5.74 -1.22 20.67
C LYS A 102 6.38 -0.15 21.55
N SER A 103 5.76 1.04 21.59
CA SER A 103 6.15 2.16 22.44
C SER A 103 4.91 2.68 23.17
N HIS A 104 4.97 2.81 24.50
CA HIS A 104 3.87 3.38 25.31
C HIS A 104 2.47 2.77 25.01
N GLY A 105 2.42 1.46 24.76
CA GLY A 105 1.16 0.76 24.45
C GLY A 105 0.77 0.70 22.97
N VAL A 106 1.37 1.52 22.10
CA VAL A 106 1.05 1.60 20.66
C VAL A 106 2.18 1.05 19.79
N TYR A 107 1.85 0.56 18.59
CA TYR A 107 2.87 0.18 17.60
C TYR A 107 3.30 1.39 16.79
N VAL A 108 4.60 1.50 16.55
CA VAL A 108 5.22 2.62 15.84
C VAL A 108 6.25 2.13 14.84
N VAL A 109 6.46 2.93 13.79
CA VAL A 109 7.53 2.79 12.80
C VAL A 109 8.63 3.80 13.16
N PRO A 110 9.88 3.37 13.41
CA PRO A 110 10.98 4.30 13.69
C PRO A 110 11.43 5.06 12.44
N MET A 111 11.95 6.28 12.62
CA MET A 111 12.44 7.11 11.51
C MET A 111 13.67 6.55 10.79
N ASN A 112 14.40 5.60 11.40
CA ASN A 112 15.52 4.90 10.75
C ASN A 112 15.07 4.01 9.58
N GLU A 113 13.78 3.65 9.48
CA GLU A 113 13.23 2.93 8.32
C GLU A 113 13.03 3.85 7.10
N ARG A 114 13.20 5.17 7.24
CA ARG A 114 12.93 6.16 6.17
C ARG A 114 13.63 5.83 4.85
N GLN A 115 14.93 5.50 4.88
CA GLN A 115 15.67 5.14 3.66
C GLN A 115 15.06 3.93 2.94
N LYS A 116 14.59 2.94 3.71
CA LYS A 116 13.93 1.75 3.17
C LYS A 116 12.55 2.09 2.59
N VAL A 117 11.81 2.97 3.26
CA VAL A 117 10.53 3.50 2.76
C VAL A 117 10.74 4.22 1.43
N GLU A 118 11.73 5.11 1.31
CA GLU A 118 12.05 5.83 0.07
C GLU A 118 12.39 4.88 -1.09
N LEU A 119 13.20 3.83 -0.85
CA LEU A 119 13.49 2.80 -1.85
C LEU A 119 12.24 2.01 -2.27
N LEU A 120 11.38 1.67 -1.31
CA LEU A 120 10.13 0.98 -1.58
C LEU A 120 9.16 1.88 -2.37
N CYS A 121 9.06 3.17 -2.06
CA CYS A 121 8.28 4.12 -2.85
C CYS A 121 8.72 4.11 -4.33
N GLY A 122 10.03 4.17 -4.60
CA GLY A 122 10.54 4.06 -5.96
C GLY A 122 10.18 2.74 -6.65
N ARG A 123 10.25 1.61 -5.94
CA ARG A 123 9.86 0.29 -6.48
C ARG A 123 8.38 0.17 -6.79
N TYR A 124 7.53 0.78 -5.97
CA TYR A 124 6.08 0.73 -6.09
C TYR A 124 5.51 1.88 -6.94
N GLY A 125 6.35 2.76 -7.49
CA GLY A 125 5.93 3.90 -8.32
C GLY A 125 5.21 5.01 -7.53
N VAL A 126 5.43 5.07 -6.21
CA VAL A 126 4.87 6.11 -5.35
C VAL A 126 5.72 7.37 -5.51
N ASN A 127 5.18 8.36 -6.21
CA ASN A 127 5.80 9.68 -6.33
C ASN A 127 5.42 10.49 -5.10
N ILE A 128 6.35 10.60 -4.15
CA ILE A 128 6.23 11.53 -3.04
C ILE A 128 6.41 12.93 -3.63
N ILE A 129 5.31 13.58 -4.03
CA ILE A 129 5.35 14.97 -4.48
C ILE A 129 5.71 15.80 -3.25
N THR A 130 7.00 16.10 -3.15
CA THR A 130 7.56 17.01 -2.17
C THR A 130 7.26 18.41 -2.66
N ASP A 131 6.20 19.02 -2.13
CA ASP A 131 6.10 20.49 -2.17
C ASP A 131 6.97 21.06 -1.04
N VAL A 132 8.27 20.80 -1.14
CA VAL A 132 9.29 21.50 -0.37
C VAL A 132 9.97 22.43 -1.36
N PRO A 133 9.89 23.76 -1.19
CA PRO A 133 10.60 24.68 -2.07
C PRO A 133 12.08 24.31 -2.00
N ALA A 134 12.65 24.01 -3.17
CA ALA A 134 14.07 23.75 -3.32
C ALA A 134 14.83 24.82 -2.54
N ALA A 135 15.44 24.40 -1.42
CA ALA A 135 16.32 25.26 -0.66
C ALA A 135 17.41 25.71 -1.63
N LYS A 136 17.33 26.98 -1.99
CA LYS A 136 18.27 27.69 -2.84
C LYS A 136 19.66 27.43 -2.27
N GLY A 137 20.41 26.57 -2.94
CA GLY A 137 21.82 26.38 -2.68
C GLY A 137 22.53 27.67 -3.05
N ASP A 138 22.70 28.56 -2.07
CA ASP A 138 23.64 29.67 -2.19
C ASP A 138 25.04 29.06 -2.21
N VAL A 139 25.53 28.82 -3.43
CA VAL A 139 26.92 28.51 -3.71
C VAL A 139 27.72 29.77 -3.41
N GLY A 140 28.39 29.79 -2.26
CA GLY A 140 29.52 30.68 -2.04
C GLY A 140 30.63 30.34 -3.03
N THR A 141 31.09 31.32 -3.79
CA THR A 141 32.50 31.72 -3.96
C THR A 141 32.57 32.74 -5.10
N THR A 142 32.92 33.98 -4.80
CA THR A 142 33.63 34.84 -5.75
C THR A 142 34.68 35.60 -4.97
N GLY A 143 35.91 35.10 -5.05
CA GLY A 143 37.09 35.89 -4.74
C GLY A 143 37.46 36.72 -5.97
N THR A 144 37.53 38.04 -5.80
CA THR A 144 38.26 39.08 -6.55
C THR A 144 37.74 40.41 -5.97
N LEU A 145 38.50 41.36 -5.45
CA LEU A 145 39.89 41.80 -5.59
C LEU A 145 40.42 42.30 -4.24
#